data_AF-A0A829GPM0-F1
#
_entry.id   AF-A0A829GPM0-F1
#
_cell.length_a   1.000
_cell.length_b   1.000
_cell.length_c   1.000
_cell.angle_alpha   90.00
_cell.angle_beta   90.00
_cell.angle_gamma   90.00
#
_symmetry.space_group_name_H-M   'P 1'
#
loop_
_entity.id
_entity.type
_entity.pdbx_description
1 polymer ?
#
loop_
_entity_poly.entity_id
_entity_poly.type
_entity_poly.pdbx_seq_one_letter_code
_entity_poly.pdbx_strand_id
1 'polypeptide(L)'
;PGRFKDYIAMPKANLYQSIHTTVIGPMGKPLEVQIRTEEMHHVAEYGVAAHWAYKEGQTSKVEYDKTGKKLDIFREILELQDETSDAADFMESVKGDIFTDRVYVFTPKGDVYELPKGSNPLDFGYLVHTEVGNHTVGAKVNGKIVPLNYVLKNGDIVEMLTASGSAPSRDWIKLVFTSRARNKIKRYFKQADKSENAEKGRDMLERE
;
A
#
# COMPACT_ATOMS: atom_id res chain seq x y z
N PRO A 1 40.31 16.96 -1.65
CA PRO A 1 40.21 15.62 -2.29
C PRO A 1 39.26 14.71 -1.49
N GLY A 2 38.36 13.97 -2.14
CA GLY A 2 37.38 13.09 -1.47
C GLY A 2 36.01 13.70 -1.14
N ARG A 3 35.69 14.90 -1.65
CA ARG A 3 34.38 15.56 -1.46
C ARG A 3 33.44 15.46 -2.66
N PHE A 4 33.76 14.55 -3.59
CA PHE A 4 32.95 14.25 -4.76
C PHE A 4 32.28 12.89 -4.56
N LYS A 5 30.96 12.83 -4.70
CA LYS A 5 30.19 11.59 -4.64
C LYS A 5 29.27 11.52 -5.85
N ASP A 6 29.43 10.47 -6.64
CA ASP A 6 28.63 10.22 -7.82
C ASP A 6 27.54 9.20 -7.51
N TYR A 7 26.36 9.68 -7.11
CA TYR A 7 25.19 8.82 -6.93
C TYR A 7 24.42 8.58 -8.23
N ILE A 8 24.89 9.10 -9.38
CA ILE A 8 24.33 8.72 -10.68
C ILE A 8 24.93 7.37 -11.09
N ALA A 9 26.26 7.24 -11.00
CA ALA A 9 26.97 5.99 -11.29
C ALA A 9 26.75 4.90 -10.21
N MET A 10 26.60 5.31 -8.94
CA MET A 10 26.29 4.41 -7.83
C MET A 10 25.08 4.92 -7.02
N PRO A 11 23.85 4.65 -7.48
CA PRO A 11 22.63 5.09 -6.80
C PRO A 11 22.49 4.54 -5.39
N LYS A 12 21.82 5.29 -4.52
CA LYS A 12 21.46 4.79 -3.18
C LYS A 12 20.32 3.76 -3.29
N ALA A 13 20.13 2.98 -2.22
CA ALA A 13 19.10 1.93 -2.18
C ALA A 13 17.66 2.44 -2.40
N ASN A 14 17.38 3.71 -2.08
CA ASN A 14 16.12 4.38 -2.36
C ASN A 14 16.05 4.99 -3.79
N LEU A 15 16.95 4.56 -4.67
CA LEU A 15 17.11 5.03 -6.05
C LEU A 15 17.39 6.53 -6.18
N TYR A 16 17.87 7.17 -5.11
CA TYR A 16 18.34 8.55 -5.16
C TYR A 16 19.57 8.67 -6.07
N GLN A 17 19.49 9.61 -7.02
CA GLN A 17 20.54 9.92 -7.98
C GLN A 17 20.84 11.43 -7.96
N SER A 18 22.12 11.77 -7.78
CA SER A 18 22.64 13.15 -7.80
C SER A 18 24.16 13.12 -7.77
N ILE A 19 24.81 14.12 -8.35
CA ILE A 19 26.24 14.37 -8.16
C ILE A 19 26.39 15.35 -7.01
N HIS A 20 27.17 14.97 -5.99
CA HIS A 20 27.48 15.84 -4.86
C HIS A 20 28.94 16.26 -4.94
N THR A 21 29.19 17.57 -4.84
CA THR A 21 30.54 18.11 -4.75
C THR A 21 30.59 19.24 -3.73
N THR A 22 31.66 19.30 -2.94
CA THR A 22 31.89 20.44 -2.04
C THR A 22 32.98 21.32 -2.61
N VAL A 23 32.64 22.58 -2.89
CA VAL A 23 33.57 23.62 -3.36
C VAL A 23 33.81 24.65 -2.26
N ILE A 24 34.85 25.47 -2.41
CA ILE A 24 35.09 26.61 -1.53
C ILE A 24 34.38 27.81 -2.15
N GLY A 25 33.38 28.35 -1.45
CA GLY A 25 32.62 29.52 -1.88
C GLY A 25 33.32 30.84 -1.54
N PRO A 26 32.70 31.98 -1.90
CA PRO A 26 33.19 33.30 -1.53
C PRO A 26 33.35 33.41 0.00
N MET A 27 34.43 34.06 0.44
CA MET A 27 34.84 34.14 1.87
C MET A 27 35.37 32.85 2.51
N GLY A 28 35.77 31.84 1.72
CA GLY A 28 36.48 30.66 2.22
C GLY A 28 35.59 29.63 2.92
N LYS A 29 34.26 29.77 2.85
CA LYS A 29 33.31 28.83 3.45
C LYS A 29 33.05 27.65 2.51
N PRO A 30 32.93 26.41 3.02
CA PRO A 30 32.55 25.26 2.21
C PRO A 30 31.10 25.40 1.72
N LEU A 31 30.89 25.23 0.42
CA LEU A 31 29.58 25.19 -0.22
C LEU A 31 29.39 23.79 -0.82
N GLU A 32 28.33 23.11 -0.40
CA GLU A 32 27.91 21.86 -1.01
C GLU A 32 27.01 22.15 -2.22
N VAL A 33 27.36 21.60 -3.36
CA VAL A 33 26.62 21.72 -4.61
C VAL A 33 26.14 20.33 -5.01
N GLN A 34 24.84 20.24 -5.27
CA GLN A 34 24.17 19.02 -5.73
C GLN A 34 23.63 19.24 -7.13
N ILE A 35 24.01 18.38 -8.06
CA ILE A 35 23.63 18.49 -9.48
C ILE A 35 22.84 17.23 -9.84
N ARG A 36 21.61 17.43 -10.34
CA ARG A 36 20.69 16.38 -10.74
C ARG A 36 19.79 16.88 -11.87
N THR A 37 19.28 15.97 -12.69
CA THR A 37 18.25 16.33 -13.68
C THR A 37 16.91 16.60 -12.99
N GLU A 38 15.97 17.22 -13.70
CA GLU A 38 14.62 17.44 -13.18
C GLU A 38 13.92 16.11 -12.83
N GLU A 39 14.07 15.08 -13.68
CA GLU A 39 13.61 13.72 -13.41
C GLU A 39 14.21 13.14 -12.11
N MET A 40 15.53 13.26 -11.91
CA MET A 40 16.18 12.81 -10.67
C MET A 40 15.70 13.61 -9.45
N HIS A 41 15.36 14.88 -9.64
CA HIS A 41 14.77 15.72 -8.59
C HIS A 41 13.39 15.20 -8.18
N HIS A 42 12.52 14.85 -9.14
CA HIS A 42 11.21 14.26 -8.84
C HIS A 42 11.34 12.95 -8.06
N VAL A 43 12.23 12.05 -8.48
CA VAL A 43 12.50 10.79 -7.75
C VAL A 43 13.01 11.05 -6.34
N ALA A 44 13.83 12.08 -6.15
CA ALA A 44 14.40 12.41 -4.85
C ALA A 44 13.39 13.05 -3.87
N GLU A 45 12.44 13.85 -4.36
CA GLU A 45 11.42 14.51 -3.53
C GLU A 45 10.20 13.61 -3.30
N TYR A 46 9.76 12.90 -4.34
CA TYR A 46 8.48 12.18 -4.35
C TYR A 46 8.65 10.65 -4.42
N GLY A 47 9.88 10.16 -4.54
CA GLY A 47 10.16 8.74 -4.71
C GLY A 47 9.96 8.25 -6.14
N VAL A 48 10.34 7.00 -6.36
CA VAL A 48 10.37 6.35 -7.68
C VAL A 48 8.96 6.14 -8.24
N ALA A 49 7.98 5.98 -7.36
CA ALA A 49 6.58 5.73 -7.71
C ALA A 49 5.92 6.91 -8.44
N ALA A 50 6.15 8.14 -7.96
CA ALA A 50 5.66 9.35 -8.60
C ALA A 50 6.27 9.56 -10.00
N HIS A 51 7.50 9.06 -10.19
CA HIS A 51 8.23 9.17 -11.44
C HIS A 51 7.83 8.12 -12.47
N TRP A 52 7.45 6.92 -12.04
CA TRP A 52 6.88 5.88 -12.91
C TRP A 52 5.53 6.27 -13.51
N ALA A 53 4.66 6.91 -12.73
CA ALA A 53 3.40 7.47 -13.23
C ALA A 53 3.60 8.55 -14.32
N TYR A 54 4.76 9.22 -14.32
CA TYR A 54 5.12 10.23 -15.31
C TYR A 54 5.78 9.64 -16.56
N LYS A 55 6.55 8.54 -16.43
CA LYS A 55 7.31 7.90 -17.52
C LYS A 55 6.52 6.86 -18.31
N GLU A 56 5.59 6.15 -17.68
CA GLU A 56 4.66 5.29 -18.41
C GLU A 56 3.57 6.15 -19.04
N GLY A 57 3.77 6.51 -20.31
CA GLY A 57 2.81 7.21 -21.15
C GLY A 57 1.51 6.42 -21.37
N GLN A 58 0.71 6.23 -20.33
CA GLN A 58 -0.67 5.78 -20.44
C GLN A 58 -1.52 6.89 -21.05
N THR A 59 -1.72 6.76 -22.35
CA THR A 59 -2.69 7.44 -23.19
C THR A 59 -4.12 6.99 -22.89
N SER A 60 -4.49 7.04 -21.61
CA SER A 60 -5.88 7.09 -21.18
C SER A 60 -5.96 8.34 -20.32
N LYS A 61 -6.42 9.44 -20.92
CA LYS A 61 -6.63 10.72 -20.24
C LYS A 61 -7.29 10.49 -18.87
N VAL A 62 -6.49 10.49 -17.82
CA VAL A 62 -6.97 10.94 -16.52
C VAL A 62 -6.85 12.45 -16.62
N GLU A 63 -7.92 13.10 -17.04
CA GLU A 63 -8.02 14.56 -16.97
C GLU A 63 -7.91 14.94 -15.49
N TYR A 64 -6.72 15.40 -15.10
CA TYR A 64 -6.51 16.09 -13.85
C TYR A 64 -7.25 17.42 -13.93
N ASP A 65 -8.35 17.56 -13.18
CA ASP A 65 -8.84 18.89 -12.83
C ASP A 65 -7.85 19.57 -11.88
N LYS A 66 -7.78 20.91 -11.94
CA LYS A 66 -6.73 21.84 -11.46
C LYS A 66 -6.34 21.78 -9.97
N THR A 67 -6.74 20.75 -9.24
CA THR A 67 -6.50 20.60 -7.81
C THR A 67 -5.76 19.31 -7.43
N GLY A 68 -5.46 18.41 -8.38
CA GLY A 68 -4.45 17.34 -8.23
C GLY A 68 -4.61 16.32 -7.07
N LYS A 69 -5.68 16.35 -6.27
CA LYS A 69 -5.77 15.54 -5.03
C LYS A 69 -7.16 14.99 -4.62
N LYS A 70 -8.18 15.03 -5.48
CA LYS A 70 -9.56 14.66 -5.06
C LYS A 70 -10.21 13.45 -5.74
N LEU A 71 -9.54 12.78 -6.68
CA LEU A 71 -10.17 11.71 -7.47
C LEU A 71 -10.03 10.30 -6.85
N ASP A 72 -8.95 10.00 -6.13
CA ASP A 72 -8.78 8.66 -5.51
C ASP A 72 -9.73 8.42 -4.34
N ILE A 73 -9.94 9.44 -3.51
CA ILE A 73 -10.86 9.38 -2.37
C ILE A 73 -12.29 9.06 -2.84
N PHE A 74 -12.74 9.61 -3.98
CA PHE A 74 -14.08 9.34 -4.49
C PHE A 74 -14.26 7.90 -4.99
N ARG A 75 -13.23 7.28 -5.58
CA ARG A 75 -13.25 5.85 -5.94
C ARG A 75 -13.21 4.95 -4.73
N GLU A 76 -12.37 5.27 -3.74
CA GLU A 76 -12.28 4.54 -2.47
C GLU A 76 -13.62 4.59 -1.70
N ILE A 77 -14.28 5.76 -1.70
CA ILE A 77 -15.63 5.96 -1.14
C ILE A 77 -16.70 5.18 -1.91
N LEU A 78 -16.61 5.08 -3.25
CA LEU A 78 -17.56 4.30 -4.05
C LEU A 78 -17.39 2.79 -3.84
N GLU A 79 -16.15 2.29 -3.73
CA GLU A 79 -15.89 0.88 -3.38
C GLU A 79 -16.40 0.54 -1.98
N LEU A 80 -16.29 1.46 -1.03
CA LEU A 80 -16.79 1.27 0.33
C LEU A 80 -18.33 1.32 0.42
N GLN A 81 -19.00 2.12 -0.44
CA GLN A 81 -20.46 2.25 -0.43
C GLN A 81 -21.17 0.95 -0.85
N ASP A 82 -20.53 0.15 -1.70
CA ASP A 82 -21.07 -1.14 -2.16
C ASP A 82 -20.95 -2.25 -1.10
N GLU A 83 -20.24 -2.01 0.01
CA GLU A 83 -19.83 -3.03 0.99
C GLU A 83 -20.43 -2.88 2.41
N THR A 84 -21.13 -1.78 2.73
CA THR A 84 -21.70 -1.53 4.07
C THR A 84 -23.19 -1.22 4.05
N SER A 85 -23.97 -1.96 4.86
CA SER A 85 -25.40 -1.71 5.09
C SER A 85 -25.70 -0.69 6.20
N ASP A 86 -24.68 -0.24 6.93
CA ASP A 86 -24.81 0.72 8.04
C ASP A 86 -23.92 1.95 7.82
N ALA A 87 -24.54 3.13 7.78
CA ALA A 87 -23.89 4.39 7.40
C ALA A 87 -22.94 4.94 8.48
N ALA A 88 -23.11 4.51 9.74
CA ALA A 88 -22.26 4.94 10.85
C ALA A 88 -20.86 4.30 10.79
N ASP A 89 -20.80 2.98 10.62
CA ASP A 89 -19.55 2.21 10.46
C ASP A 89 -18.77 2.64 9.21
N PHE A 90 -19.49 2.99 8.14
CA PHE A 90 -18.91 3.54 6.92
C PHE A 90 -18.20 4.88 7.17
N MET A 91 -18.83 5.80 7.91
CA MET A 91 -18.26 7.13 8.14
C MET A 91 -17.05 7.11 9.07
N GLU A 92 -16.99 6.17 10.01
CA GLU A 92 -15.84 5.99 10.90
C GLU A 92 -14.63 5.38 10.18
N SER A 93 -14.85 4.35 9.35
CA SER A 93 -13.79 3.73 8.54
C SER A 93 -13.17 4.69 7.52
N VAL A 94 -14.00 5.48 6.83
CA VAL A 94 -13.55 6.49 5.86
C VAL A 94 -12.70 7.58 6.53
N LYS A 95 -13.08 8.04 7.74
CA LYS A 95 -12.29 9.04 8.46
C LYS A 95 -10.94 8.49 8.93
N GLY A 96 -10.87 7.26 9.41
CA GLY A 96 -9.61 6.66 9.86
C GLY A 96 -8.60 6.46 8.74
N ASP A 97 -9.04 5.92 7.60
CA ASP A 97 -8.14 5.54 6.51
C ASP A 97 -7.64 6.74 5.69
N ILE A 98 -8.38 7.86 5.60
CA ILE A 98 -8.00 9.05 4.81
C ILE A 98 -6.92 9.92 5.47
N PHE A 99 -6.90 10.02 6.80
CA PHE A 99 -5.98 10.92 7.52
C PHE A 99 -4.69 10.25 8.00
N THR A 100 -4.50 8.97 7.69
CA THR A 100 -3.31 8.23 8.12
C THR A 100 -2.16 8.48 7.13
N ASP A 101 -0.95 8.69 7.65
CA ASP A 101 0.29 8.68 6.84
C ASP A 101 0.31 7.46 5.90
N ARG A 102 0.93 7.57 4.73
CA ARG A 102 0.96 6.50 3.73
C ARG A 102 2.34 5.83 3.66
N VAL A 103 2.36 4.53 3.34
CA VAL A 103 3.57 3.76 3.03
C VAL A 103 3.48 3.15 1.63
N TYR A 104 4.63 3.09 0.95
CA TYR A 104 4.77 2.57 -0.40
C TYR A 104 5.61 1.30 -0.40
N VAL A 105 5.05 0.23 -0.93
CA VAL A 105 5.67 -1.09 -1.00
C VAL A 105 5.71 -1.59 -2.44
N PHE A 106 6.60 -2.54 -2.71
CA PHE A 106 6.89 -3.04 -4.05
C PHE A 106 6.55 -4.52 -4.17
N THR A 107 6.08 -4.96 -5.33
CA THR A 107 6.09 -6.39 -5.68
C THR A 107 7.49 -6.79 -6.14
N PRO A 108 7.84 -8.09 -6.16
CA PRO A 108 9.09 -8.56 -6.77
C PRO A 108 9.21 -8.24 -8.27
N LYS A 109 8.09 -7.93 -8.94
CA LYS A 109 8.04 -7.51 -10.33
C LYS A 109 8.32 -6.01 -10.52
N GLY A 110 8.34 -5.25 -9.43
CA GLY A 110 8.58 -3.80 -9.42
C GLY A 110 7.32 -2.96 -9.27
N ASP A 111 6.12 -3.55 -9.30
CA ASP A 111 4.85 -2.81 -9.16
C ASP A 111 4.79 -2.13 -7.79
N VAL A 112 4.31 -0.89 -7.74
CA VAL A 112 4.20 -0.11 -6.50
C VAL A 112 2.76 -0.10 -6.00
N TYR A 113 2.60 -0.30 -4.69
CA TYR A 113 1.33 -0.20 -3.99
C TYR A 113 1.42 0.78 -2.84
N GLU A 114 0.34 1.54 -2.64
CA GLU A 114 0.17 2.46 -1.53
C GLU A 114 -0.76 1.87 -0.47
N LEU A 115 -0.35 1.98 0.79
CA LEU A 115 -1.09 1.46 1.95
C LEU A 115 -1.05 2.48 3.09
N PRO A 116 -2.04 2.51 4.00
CA PRO A 116 -1.92 3.26 5.25
C PRO A 116 -0.71 2.79 6.08
N LYS A 117 -0.01 3.72 6.72
CA LYS A 117 1.10 3.44 7.63
C LYS A 117 0.57 2.63 8.82
N GLY A 118 1.20 1.50 9.08
CA GLY A 118 0.70 0.51 10.03
C GLY A 118 0.15 -0.75 9.36
N SER A 119 -0.06 -0.71 8.04
CA SER A 119 -0.48 -1.89 7.26
C SER A 119 0.55 -3.01 7.32
N ASN A 120 0.05 -4.24 7.22
CA ASN A 120 0.83 -5.45 7.28
C ASN A 120 0.70 -6.28 5.97
N PRO A 121 1.43 -7.40 5.82
CA PRO A 121 1.33 -8.23 4.63
C PRO A 121 -0.08 -8.74 4.30
N LEU A 122 -0.97 -8.94 5.27
CA LEU A 122 -2.35 -9.32 4.99
C LEU A 122 -3.11 -8.18 4.31
N ASP A 123 -2.95 -6.95 4.79
CA ASP A 123 -3.52 -5.77 4.15
C ASP A 123 -3.04 -5.64 2.69
N PHE A 124 -1.75 -5.86 2.45
CA PHE A 124 -1.18 -5.89 1.11
C PHE A 124 -1.79 -7.01 0.24
N GLY A 125 -1.92 -8.22 0.77
CA GLY A 125 -2.53 -9.34 0.06
C GLY A 125 -3.96 -9.03 -0.40
N TYR A 126 -4.78 -8.45 0.49
CA TYR A 126 -6.16 -8.04 0.18
C TYR A 126 -6.27 -6.81 -0.73
N LEU A 127 -5.24 -5.97 -0.76
CA LEU A 127 -5.11 -4.87 -1.71
C LEU A 127 -4.79 -5.39 -3.11
N VAL A 128 -3.85 -6.31 -3.24
CA VAL A 128 -3.47 -6.93 -4.53
C VAL A 128 -4.64 -7.68 -5.14
N HIS A 129 -5.24 -8.62 -4.40
CA HIS A 129 -6.44 -9.33 -4.85
C HIS A 129 -7.10 -10.06 -3.68
N THR A 130 -8.44 -10.13 -3.69
CA THR A 130 -9.19 -10.85 -2.64
C THR A 130 -8.77 -12.33 -2.54
N GLU A 131 -8.56 -13.00 -3.67
CA GLU A 131 -8.08 -14.40 -3.70
C GLU A 131 -6.65 -14.55 -3.14
N VAL A 132 -5.78 -13.57 -3.34
CA VAL A 132 -4.42 -13.59 -2.77
C VAL A 132 -4.50 -13.46 -1.26
N GLY A 133 -5.29 -12.50 -0.76
CA GLY A 133 -5.55 -12.35 0.66
C GLY A 133 -6.16 -13.62 1.27
N ASN A 134 -7.19 -14.19 0.64
CA ASN A 134 -7.88 -15.37 1.16
C ASN A 134 -7.00 -16.62 1.24
N HIS A 135 -6.12 -16.79 0.26
CA HIS A 135 -5.24 -17.94 0.17
C HIS A 135 -3.84 -17.66 0.73
N THR A 136 -3.67 -16.66 1.58
CA THR A 136 -2.36 -16.33 2.16
C THR A 136 -1.95 -17.36 3.21
N VAL A 137 -0.75 -17.93 3.06
CA VAL A 137 -0.12 -18.80 4.07
C VAL A 137 1.06 -18.13 4.78
N GLY A 138 1.64 -17.10 4.15
CA GLY A 138 2.78 -16.37 4.70
C GLY A 138 3.19 -15.22 3.79
N ALA A 139 4.21 -14.48 4.21
CA ALA A 139 4.77 -13.40 3.42
C ALA A 139 6.29 -13.37 3.55
N LYS A 140 6.96 -12.93 2.49
CA LYS A 140 8.35 -12.51 2.53
C LYS A 140 8.44 -11.03 2.31
N VAL A 141 9.29 -10.37 3.09
CA VAL A 141 9.64 -8.97 2.90
C VAL A 141 11.14 -8.88 2.68
N ASN A 142 11.55 -8.25 1.57
CA ASN A 142 12.94 -8.13 1.13
C ASN A 142 13.65 -9.51 1.08
N GLY A 143 12.94 -10.53 0.59
CA GLY A 143 13.43 -11.90 0.45
C GLY A 143 13.48 -12.73 1.73
N LYS A 144 13.08 -12.18 2.89
CA LYS A 144 13.06 -12.90 4.19
C LYS A 144 11.63 -13.17 4.62
N ILE A 145 11.37 -14.38 5.15
CA ILE A 145 10.05 -14.72 5.71
C ILE A 145 9.80 -13.83 6.94
N VAL A 146 8.63 -13.20 6.98
CA VAL A 146 8.18 -12.35 8.09
C VAL A 146 6.82 -12.84 8.61
N PRO A 147 6.50 -12.57 9.89
CA PRO A 147 5.15 -12.85 10.39
C PRO A 147 4.12 -11.95 9.70
N LEU A 148 2.88 -12.43 9.61
CA LEU A 148 1.78 -11.73 8.93
C LEU A 148 1.36 -10.40 9.61
N ASN A 149 1.76 -10.17 10.86
CA ASN A 149 1.55 -8.93 11.59
C ASN A 149 2.75 -7.95 11.49
N TYR A 150 3.73 -8.24 10.65
CA TYR A 150 4.85 -7.33 10.38
C TYR A 150 4.32 -6.00 9.85
N VAL A 151 4.79 -4.87 10.39
CA VAL A 151 4.39 -3.55 9.92
C VAL A 151 5.26 -3.15 8.73
N LEU A 152 4.63 -2.96 7.57
CA LEU A 152 5.27 -2.59 6.32
C LEU A 152 5.88 -1.19 6.38
N LYS A 153 7.03 -1.03 5.71
CA LYS A 153 7.78 0.22 5.63
C LYS A 153 7.98 0.65 4.18
N ASN A 154 8.27 1.93 3.99
CA ASN A 154 8.61 2.47 2.68
C ASN A 154 9.81 1.73 2.07
N GLY A 155 9.65 1.27 0.83
CA GLY A 155 10.71 0.57 0.10
C GLY A 155 10.73 -0.94 0.30
N ASP A 156 9.84 -1.50 1.13
CA ASP A 156 9.76 -2.95 1.31
C ASP A 156 9.27 -3.65 0.04
N ILE A 157 9.96 -4.71 -0.36
CA ILE A 157 9.53 -5.61 -1.43
C ILE A 157 8.76 -6.76 -0.78
N VAL A 158 7.46 -6.86 -1.07
CA VAL A 158 6.54 -7.82 -0.45
C VAL A 158 6.17 -8.92 -1.44
N GLU A 159 6.48 -10.17 -1.09
CA GLU A 159 6.09 -11.37 -1.81
C GLU A 159 5.08 -12.15 -0.97
N MET A 160 3.85 -12.27 -1.46
CA MET A 160 2.81 -13.06 -0.82
C MET A 160 2.97 -14.54 -1.14
N LEU A 161 2.97 -15.38 -0.12
CA LEU A 161 2.98 -16.83 -0.27
C LEU A 161 1.54 -17.32 -0.17
N THR A 162 1.04 -17.93 -1.25
CA THR A 162 -0.34 -18.42 -1.32
C THR A 162 -0.43 -19.93 -1.55
N ALA A 163 -1.50 -20.55 -1.07
CA ALA A 163 -1.79 -21.96 -1.28
C ALA A 163 -3.28 -22.19 -1.58
N SER A 164 -3.60 -23.00 -2.60
CA SER A 164 -4.97 -23.23 -3.08
C SER A 164 -5.93 -23.86 -2.05
N GLY A 165 -5.41 -24.54 -1.03
CA GLY A 165 -6.22 -25.12 0.05
C GLY A 165 -6.28 -24.27 1.32
N SER A 166 -5.67 -23.08 1.31
CA SER A 166 -5.68 -22.21 2.49
C SER A 166 -6.90 -21.30 2.51
N ALA A 167 -7.34 -20.97 3.72
CA ALA A 167 -8.47 -20.10 3.96
C ALA A 167 -8.11 -19.07 5.04
N PRO A 168 -8.81 -17.92 5.09
CA PRO A 168 -8.65 -16.94 6.14
C PRO A 168 -8.86 -17.54 7.54
N SER A 169 -8.12 -17.04 8.52
CA SER A 169 -8.43 -17.24 9.94
C SER A 169 -9.30 -16.10 10.48
N ARG A 170 -10.21 -16.40 11.41
CA ARG A 170 -11.01 -15.37 12.10
C ARG A 170 -10.15 -14.39 12.89
N ASP A 171 -8.97 -14.82 13.35
CA ASP A 171 -8.03 -13.96 14.07
C ASP A 171 -7.47 -12.84 13.20
N TRP A 172 -7.46 -13.01 11.87
CA TRP A 172 -6.95 -12.00 10.96
C TRP A 172 -7.73 -10.70 11.03
N ILE A 173 -9.02 -10.73 11.40
CA ILE A 173 -9.85 -9.53 11.59
C ILE A 173 -9.21 -8.56 12.61
N LYS A 174 -8.51 -9.10 13.62
CA LYS A 174 -7.81 -8.32 14.64
C LYS A 174 -6.39 -7.91 14.22
N LEU A 175 -5.81 -8.61 13.25
CA LEU A 175 -4.45 -8.38 12.79
C LEU A 175 -4.39 -7.30 11.70
N VAL A 176 -5.32 -7.33 10.75
CA VAL A 176 -5.34 -6.40 9.62
C VAL A 176 -5.59 -4.96 10.08
N PHE A 177 -4.84 -4.03 9.49
CA PHE A 177 -4.92 -2.62 9.82
C PHE A 177 -6.05 -1.93 9.04
N THR A 178 -6.23 -2.29 7.77
CA THR A 178 -7.16 -1.61 6.85
C THR A 178 -8.59 -2.08 7.03
N SER A 179 -9.54 -1.15 6.89
CA SER A 179 -10.98 -1.47 6.96
C SER A 179 -11.41 -2.35 5.79
N ARG A 180 -10.83 -2.12 4.62
CA ARG A 180 -11.01 -2.93 3.41
C ARG A 180 -10.69 -4.41 3.65
N ALA A 181 -9.51 -4.73 4.19
CA ALA A 181 -9.14 -6.11 4.48
C ALA A 181 -10.08 -6.74 5.53
N ARG A 182 -10.44 -6.01 6.60
CA ARG A 182 -11.42 -6.48 7.59
C ARG A 182 -12.75 -6.85 6.96
N ASN A 183 -13.26 -5.99 6.07
CA ASN A 183 -14.56 -6.20 5.44
C ASN A 183 -14.54 -7.40 4.49
N LYS A 184 -13.48 -7.57 3.69
CA LYS A 184 -13.30 -8.75 2.82
C LYS A 184 -13.26 -10.05 3.63
N ILE A 185 -12.54 -10.07 4.75
CA ILE A 185 -12.48 -11.24 5.65
C ILE A 185 -13.86 -11.53 6.27
N LYS A 186 -14.54 -10.50 6.80
CA LYS A 186 -15.90 -10.65 7.37
C LYS A 186 -16.87 -11.20 6.33
N ARG A 187 -16.80 -10.70 5.09
CA ARG A 187 -17.64 -11.15 3.97
C ARG A 187 -17.39 -12.62 3.63
N TYR A 188 -16.13 -13.05 3.62
CA TYR A 188 -15.76 -14.45 3.40
C TYR A 188 -16.48 -15.36 4.42
N PHE A 189 -16.36 -15.06 5.71
CA PHE A 189 -17.02 -15.85 6.76
C PHE A 189 -18.55 -15.76 6.72
N LYS A 190 -19.12 -14.59 6.42
CA LYS A 190 -20.57 -14.43 6.25
C LYS A 190 -21.12 -15.33 5.14
N GLN A 191 -20.37 -15.52 4.07
CA GLN A 191 -20.75 -16.39 2.96
C GLN A 191 -20.54 -17.87 3.28
N ALA A 192 -19.43 -18.22 3.95
CA ALA A 192 -19.15 -19.58 4.40
C ALA A 192 -20.18 -20.09 5.42
N ASP A 193 -20.56 -19.25 6.38
CA ASP A 193 -21.51 -19.59 7.44
C ASP A 193 -22.98 -19.45 6.98
N LYS A 194 -23.25 -19.06 5.73
CA LYS A 194 -24.60 -18.71 5.26
C LYS A 194 -25.59 -19.86 5.39
N SER A 195 -25.18 -21.09 5.05
CA SER A 195 -26.03 -22.27 5.15
C SER A 195 -26.36 -22.61 6.60
N GLU A 196 -25.35 -22.62 7.46
CA GLU A 196 -25.49 -22.92 8.89
C GLU A 196 -26.35 -21.87 9.62
N ASN A 197 -26.14 -20.58 9.32
CA ASN A 197 -26.93 -19.49 9.88
C ASN A 197 -28.39 -19.53 9.40
N ALA A 198 -28.64 -19.94 8.16
CA ALA A 198 -30.00 -20.09 7.63
C ALA A 198 -30.75 -21.24 8.29
N GLU A 199 -30.07 -22.37 8.56
CA GLU A 199 -30.63 -23.51 9.30
C GLU A 199 -30.96 -23.11 10.75
N LYS A 200 -29.99 -22.54 11.48
CA LYS A 200 -30.22 -22.03 12.84
C LYS A 200 -31.34 -21.00 12.94
N GLY A 201 -31.44 -20.11 11.94
CA GLY A 201 -32.51 -19.12 11.88
C GLY A 201 -33.91 -19.71 11.67
N ARG A 202 -34.01 -20.77 10.86
CA ARG A 202 -35.27 -21.51 10.69
C ARG A 202 -35.67 -22.23 11.97
N ASP A 203 -34.73 -22.93 12.60
CA ASP A 203 -34.97 -23.64 13.87
C ASP A 203 -35.42 -22.71 15.00
N MET A 204 -34.90 -21.48 15.04
CA MET A 204 -35.35 -20.46 16.00
C MET A 204 -36.78 -19.99 15.73
N LEU A 205 -37.12 -19.73 14.47
CA LEU A 205 -38.47 -19.32 14.08
C LEU A 205 -39.52 -20.42 14.27
N GLU A 206 -39.15 -21.70 14.09
CA GLU A 206 -40.05 -22.83 14.33
C GLU A 206 -40.30 -23.12 15.82
N ARG A 207 -39.46 -22.57 16.71
CA ARG A 207 -39.57 -22.70 18.17
C ARG A 207 -40.28 -21.53 18.85
N GLU A 208 -40.50 -20.41 18.15
CA GLU A 208 -41.34 -19.29 18.59
C GLU A 208 -42.82 -19.52 18.22
#